data_AF-A0AAW5BLK3-F1
#
_entry.id   AF-A0AAW5BLK3-F1
#
_cell.length_a   1.000
_cell.length_b   1.000
_cell.length_c   1.000
_cell.angle_alpha   90.00
_cell.angle_beta   90.00
_cell.angle_gamma   90.00
#
_symmetry.space_group_name_H-M   'P 1'
#
loop_
_entity.id
_entity.type
_entity.pdbx_description
1 polymer ?
#
loop_
_entity_poly.entity_id
_entity_poly.type
_entity_poly.pdbx_seq_one_letter_code
_entity_poly.pdbx_strand_id
1 'polypeptide(L)'
;EKSSINKDNNKTTILAQIEEKINLNKQSKMELEGNKKQVEKSLEKCIIKSPVNSKVNTLVDLQKGLVLQPGTIVANIIPNS
;
A
#
# COMPACT_ATOMS: atom_id res chain seq x y z
N GLU A 1 -0.92 -45.95 -32.82
CA GLU A 1 -1.09 -44.51 -33.13
C GLU A 1 -1.98 -43.71 -32.15
N LYS A 2 -3.11 -44.24 -31.65
CA LYS A 2 -4.02 -43.48 -30.76
C LYS A 2 -3.44 -43.06 -29.38
N SER A 3 -2.40 -43.71 -28.89
CA SER A 3 -1.82 -43.44 -27.55
C SER A 3 -0.94 -42.17 -27.50
N SER A 4 -0.37 -41.74 -28.64
CA SER A 4 0.48 -40.54 -28.70
C SER A 4 -0.34 -39.26 -28.61
N ILE A 5 -1.46 -39.21 -29.35
CA ILE A 5 -2.30 -38.01 -29.50
C ILE A 5 -2.88 -37.56 -28.15
N ASN A 6 -3.32 -38.50 -27.30
CA ASN A 6 -3.85 -38.17 -25.96
C ASN A 6 -2.77 -37.65 -25.01
N LYS A 7 -1.52 -38.11 -25.15
CA LYS A 7 -0.41 -37.70 -24.30
C LYS A 7 0.07 -36.29 -24.66
N ASP A 8 0.06 -35.96 -25.95
CA ASP A 8 0.42 -34.64 -26.46
C ASP A 8 -0.67 -33.59 -26.15
N ASN A 9 -1.96 -33.95 -26.27
CA ASN A 9 -3.08 -33.08 -25.88
C ASN A 9 -3.09 -32.77 -24.37
N ASN A 10 -2.74 -33.74 -23.53
CA ASN A 10 -2.63 -33.53 -22.08
C ASN A 10 -1.49 -32.58 -21.71
N LYS A 11 -0.33 -32.68 -22.39
CA LYS A 11 0.78 -31.75 -22.16
C LYS A 11 0.41 -30.31 -22.51
N THR A 12 -0.23 -30.10 -23.67
CA THR A 12 -0.68 -28.76 -24.08
C THR A 12 -1.68 -28.16 -23.10
N THR A 13 -2.65 -28.95 -22.63
CA THR A 13 -3.63 -28.51 -21.63
C THR A 13 -2.98 -28.13 -20.30
N ILE A 14 -2.03 -28.95 -19.82
CA ILE A 14 -1.30 -28.68 -18.57
C ILE A 14 -0.44 -27.42 -18.70
N LEU A 15 0.23 -27.23 -19.84
CA LEU A 15 1.02 -26.02 -20.09
C LEU A 15 0.14 -24.76 -20.12
N ALA A 16 -1.03 -24.82 -20.76
CA ALA A 16 -1.98 -23.71 -20.78
C ALA A 16 -2.47 -23.34 -19.36
N GLN A 17 -2.79 -24.33 -18.53
CA GLN A 17 -3.19 -24.11 -17.12
C GLN A 17 -2.06 -23.51 -16.27
N ILE A 18 -0.82 -23.91 -16.53
CA ILE A 18 0.36 -23.33 -15.85
C ILE A 18 0.52 -21.87 -16.27
N GLU A 19 0.40 -21.57 -17.56
CA GLU A 19 0.55 -20.21 -18.09
C GLU A 19 -0.56 -19.28 -17.57
N GLU A 20 -1.80 -19.75 -17.50
CA GLU A 20 -2.91 -19.03 -16.87
C GLU A 20 -2.62 -18.72 -15.40
N LYS A 21 -2.17 -19.70 -14.62
CA LYS A 21 -1.78 -19.49 -13.21
C LYS A 21 -0.63 -18.49 -13.06
N ILE A 22 0.36 -18.53 -13.96
CA ILE A 22 1.45 -17.56 -13.96
C ILE A 22 0.92 -16.15 -14.21
N ASN A 23 0.01 -15.97 -15.16
CA ASN A 23 -0.57 -14.66 -15.46
C ASN A 23 -1.43 -14.14 -14.31
N LEU A 24 -2.23 -14.99 -13.68
CA LEU A 24 -2.98 -14.63 -12.47
C LEU A 24 -2.05 -14.18 -11.34
N ASN A 25 -0.97 -14.92 -11.08
CA ASN A 25 0.01 -14.55 -10.07
C ASN A 25 0.72 -13.23 -10.38
N LYS A 26 1.05 -12.97 -11.66
CA LYS A 26 1.62 -11.69 -12.09
C LYS A 26 0.65 -10.53 -11.84
N GLN A 27 -0.63 -10.72 -12.16
CA GLN A 27 -1.66 -9.71 -11.92
C GLN A 27 -1.81 -9.41 -10.43
N SER A 28 -1.96 -10.44 -9.59
CA SER A 28 -2.04 -10.27 -8.13
C SER A 28 -0.79 -9.60 -7.56
N LYS A 29 0.41 -9.91 -8.08
CA LYS A 29 1.65 -9.24 -7.67
C LYS A 29 1.61 -7.75 -7.98
N MET A 30 1.19 -7.35 -9.18
CA MET A 30 1.09 -5.93 -9.55
C MET A 30 0.10 -5.17 -8.66
N GLU A 31 -1.04 -5.78 -8.34
CA GLU A 31 -2.04 -5.20 -7.44
C GLU A 31 -1.48 -5.00 -6.03
N LEU A 32 -0.82 -6.03 -5.47
CA LEU A 32 -0.20 -5.96 -4.15
C LEU A 32 0.90 -4.90 -4.08
N GLU A 33 1.73 -4.77 -5.12
CA GLU A 33 2.74 -3.72 -5.19
C GLU A 33 2.12 -2.32 -5.28
N GLY A 34 1.02 -2.15 -6.02
CA GLY A 34 0.26 -0.90 -6.10
C GLY A 34 -0.31 -0.51 -4.73
N ASN A 35 -0.99 -1.45 -4.06
CA ASN A 35 -1.56 -1.24 -2.74
C ASN A 35 -0.49 -0.93 -1.70
N LYS A 36 0.65 -1.64 -1.73
CA LYS A 36 1.79 -1.37 -0.85
C LYS A 36 2.27 0.08 -0.99
N LYS A 37 2.51 0.55 -2.23
CA LYS A 37 2.94 1.93 -2.48
C LYS A 37 1.94 2.97 -1.98
N GLN A 38 0.64 2.70 -2.13
CA GLN A 38 -0.42 3.58 -1.64
C GLN A 38 -0.42 3.67 -0.10
N VAL A 39 -0.25 2.53 0.59
CA VAL A 39 -0.17 2.47 2.06
C VAL A 39 1.08 3.21 2.55
N GLU A 40 2.25 2.96 1.95
CA GLU A 40 3.50 3.63 2.31
C GLU A 40 3.37 5.16 2.18
N LYS A 41 2.84 5.65 1.05
CA LYS A 41 2.57 7.08 0.85
C LYS A 41 1.56 7.66 1.84
N SER A 42 0.61 6.83 2.31
CA SER A 42 -0.37 7.26 3.32
C SER A 42 0.26 7.34 4.71
N LEU A 43 1.15 6.40 5.06
CA LEU A 43 1.91 6.41 6.31
C LEU A 43 2.86 7.60 6.40
N GLU A 44 3.48 8.01 5.28
CA GLU A 44 4.31 9.23 5.25
C GLU A 44 3.52 10.47 5.67
N LYS A 45 2.23 10.58 5.29
CA LYS A 45 1.36 11.68 5.69
C LYS A 45 0.99 11.67 7.17
N CYS A 46 1.14 10.53 7.85
CA CYS A 46 0.92 10.43 9.30
C CYS A 46 2.06 11.03 10.11
N ILE A 47 3.21 11.32 9.48
CA ILE A 47 4.32 12.03 10.11
C ILE A 47 4.12 13.54 9.91
N ILE A 48 3.60 14.22 10.92
CA ILE A 48 3.43 15.67 10.88
C ILE A 48 4.74 16.35 11.32
N LYS A 49 5.27 17.20 10.45
CA LYS A 49 6.47 18.03 10.71
C LYS A 49 6.11 19.50 10.57
N SER A 50 6.75 20.35 11.37
CA SER A 50 6.66 21.79 11.19
C SER A 50 7.44 22.22 9.94
N PRO A 51 6.89 23.08 9.06
CA PRO A 51 7.62 23.63 7.91
C PRO A 51 8.73 24.61 8.33
N VAL A 52 8.66 25.16 9.55
CA VAL A 52 9.60 26.17 10.05
C VAL A 52 10.10 25.80 11.44
N ASN A 53 11.34 26.15 11.76
CA ASN A 53 11.88 25.98 13.10
C ASN A 53 11.39 27.15 13.98
N SER A 54 10.40 26.89 14.82
CA SER A 54 9.67 27.92 15.58
C SER A 54 8.98 27.28 16.78
N LYS A 55 8.53 28.10 17.73
CA LYS A 55 7.84 27.58 18.93
C LYS A 55 6.50 26.98 18.55
N VAL A 56 6.20 25.81 19.12
CA VAL A 56 4.92 25.11 18.95
C VAL A 56 4.05 25.40 20.17
N ASN A 57 2.84 25.90 19.93
CA ASN A 57 1.81 26.04 20.95
C ASN A 57 0.73 24.99 20.73
N THR A 58 0.70 23.96 21.57
CA THR A 58 -0.29 22.87 21.49
C THR A 58 -1.62 23.32 22.08
N LEU A 59 -2.70 23.15 21.32
CA LEU A 59 -4.07 23.49 21.75
C LEU A 59 -4.78 22.29 22.41
N VAL A 60 -4.25 21.09 22.17
CA VAL A 60 -4.78 19.82 22.69
C VAL A 60 -3.63 19.06 23.34
N ASP A 61 -3.88 18.42 24.48
CA ASP A 61 -2.92 17.50 25.10
C ASP A 61 -2.87 16.21 24.28
N LEU A 62 -1.84 16.08 23.44
CA LEU A 62 -1.66 14.95 22.54
C LEU A 62 -1.06 13.76 23.29
N GLN A 63 -1.93 12.90 23.82
CA GLN A 63 -1.53 11.64 24.42
C GLN A 63 -1.49 10.50 23.40
N LYS A 64 -0.64 9.50 23.66
CA LYS A 64 -0.56 8.29 22.83
C LYS A 64 -1.90 7.54 22.87
N GLY A 65 -2.40 7.14 21.70
CA GLY A 65 -3.68 6.42 21.56
C GLY A 65 -4.91 7.32 21.43
N LEU A 66 -4.75 8.64 21.49
CA LEU A 66 -5.84 9.58 21.23
C LEU A 66 -6.23 9.55 19.75
N VAL A 67 -7.53 9.39 19.48
CA VAL A 67 -8.09 9.43 18.12
C VAL A 67 -8.55 10.85 17.82
N LEU A 68 -8.04 11.43 16.73
CA LEU A 68 -8.36 12.78 16.28
C LEU A 68 -9.36 12.74 15.12
N GLN A 69 -10.27 13.71 15.08
CA GLN A 69 -11.18 13.88 13.94
C GLN A 69 -10.48 14.64 12.80
N PRO A 70 -10.82 14.36 11.53
CA PRO A 70 -10.34 15.17 10.42
C PRO A 70 -10.67 16.65 10.61
N GLY A 71 -9.70 17.53 10.34
CA GLY A 71 -9.87 18.99 10.47
C GLY A 71 -9.63 19.53 11.88
N THR A 72 -9.40 18.68 12.89
CA THR A 72 -9.01 19.15 14.23
C THR A 72 -7.64 19.83 14.19
N ILE A 73 -7.58 21.07 14.66
CA ILE A 73 -6.32 21.81 14.82
C ILE A 73 -5.73 21.45 16.17
N VAL A 74 -4.56 20.80 16.17
CA VAL A 74 -3.90 20.30 17.38
C VAL A 74 -2.86 21.27 17.95
N ALA A 75 -2.23 22.07 17.10
CA ALA A 75 -1.19 23.00 17.50
C ALA A 75 -1.06 24.14 16.49
N ASN A 76 -0.59 25.29 16.98
CA ASN A 76 -0.17 26.42 16.17
C ASN A 76 1.35 26.56 16.22
N ILE A 77 1.95 26.96 15.10
CA ILE A 77 3.36 27.30 15.03
C ILE A 77 3.48 28.82 15.08
N ILE A 78 4.25 29.34 16.04
CA ILE A 78 4.45 30.78 16.24
C ILE A 78 5.76 31.17 15.56
N PRO A 79 5.73 31.75 14.34
CA PRO A 79 6.93 32.16 13.64
C PRO A 79 7.68 33.27 14.39
N ASN A 80 9.02 33.27 14.30
CA ASN A 80 9.91 34.34 14.80
C ASN A 80 9.90 34.57 16.34
N SER A 81 9.76 33.52 17.15
CA SER A 81 9.80 33.62 18.62
C SER A 81 10.99 32.93 19.27
#